data_AF-A0A529LIE6-F1
#
_entry.id   AF-A0A529LIE6-F1
#
_cell.length_a   1.000
_cell.length_b   1.000
_cell.length_c   1.000
_cell.angle_alpha   90.00
_cell.angle_beta   90.00
_cell.angle_gamma   90.00
#
_symmetry.space_group_name_H-M   'P 1'
#
loop_
_entity.id
_entity.type
_entity.pdbx_description
1 polymer ?
#
loop_
_entity_poly.entity_id
_entity_poly.type
_entity_poly.pdbx_seq_one_letter_code
_entity_poly.pdbx_strand_id
1 'polypeptide(L)' 'MVDVTIYTRMMCGYCSAAKRLLDRKGVAYTEHDASFSPELR' A
#
# COMPACT_ATOMS: atom_id res chain seq x y z
N MET A 1 -6.23 2.30 18.02
CA MET A 1 -6.29 2.47 16.55
C MET A 1 -5.09 1.76 15.97
N VAL A 2 -5.29 0.92 14.95
CA VAL A 2 -4.20 0.19 14.30
C VAL A 2 -3.75 1.01 13.11
N ASP A 3 -2.47 1.35 13.08
CA ASP A 3 -1.86 1.97 11.91
C ASP A 3 -1.67 0.91 10.82
N VAL A 4 -2.20 1.17 9.63
CA VAL A 4 -2.06 0.28 8.49
C VAL A 4 -1.10 0.91 7.50
N THR A 5 0.12 0.39 7.45
CA THR A 5 1.12 0.80 6.47
C THR A 5 1.11 -0.20 5.30
N ILE A 6 0.95 0.28 4.07
CA ILE A 6 0.99 -0.53 2.84
C ILE A 6 2.19 -0.16 1.98
N TYR A 7 3.01 -1.15 1.65
CA TYR A 7 4.13 -0.99 0.74
C TYR A 7 3.72 -1.44 -0.66
N THR A 8 3.75 -0.51 -1.61
CA THR A 8 3.34 -0.74 -3.00
C THR A 8 4.53 -0.69 -3.94
N ARG A 9 4.35 -1.22 -5.15
CA ARG A 9 5.32 -1.11 -6.24
C ARG A 9 4.60 -0.75 -7.53
N MET A 10 5.30 -0.09 -8.43
CA MET A 10 4.81 0.23 -9.76
C MET A 10 4.56 -1.08 -10.53
N MET A 11 3.45 -1.14 -11.28
CA MET A 11 2.99 -2.35 -12.00
C MET A 11 2.65 -3.56 -11.12
N CYS A 12 2.27 -3.35 -9.85
CA CYS A 12 1.80 -4.43 -8.96
C CYS A 12 0.26 -4.50 -8.92
N GLY A 13 -0.33 -5.47 -9.64
CA GLY A 13 -1.78 -5.69 -9.65
C GLY A 13 -2.37 -6.00 -8.26
N TYR A 14 -1.63 -6.74 -7.43
CA TYR A 14 -2.02 -7.05 -6.05
C TYR A 14 -2.08 -5.81 -5.15
N CYS A 15 -1.15 -4.86 -5.35
CA CYS A 15 -1.09 -3.63 -4.59
C CYS A 15 -2.32 -2.76 -4.84
N SER A 16 -2.79 -2.71 -6.10
CA SER A 16 -4.05 -2.05 -6.47
C SER A 16 -5.26 -2.74 -5.83
N ALA A 17 -5.30 -4.07 -5.83
CA ALA A 17 -6.37 -4.83 -5.17
C ALA A 17 -6.41 -4.61 -3.65
N ALA A 18 -5.25 -4.55 -3.00
CA ALA A 18 -5.11 -4.30 -1.56
C ALA A 18 -5.60 -2.90 -1.18
N LYS A 19 -5.18 -1.85 -1.91
CA LYS A 19 -5.70 -0.49 -1.71
C LYS A 19 -7.21 -0.44 -1.83
N ARG A 20 -7.76 -1.08 -2.86
CA ARG A 20 -9.21 -1.14 -3.10
C ARG A 20 -9.97 -1.90 -1.99
N LEU A 21 -9.34 -2.87 -1.33
CA LEU A 21 -9.92 -3.55 -0.17
C LEU A 21 -9.92 -2.66 1.07
N LEU A 22 -8.83 -1.93 1.31
CA LEU A 22 -8.71 -0.99 2.44
C LEU A 22 -9.70 0.16 2.30
N ASP A 23 -9.83 0.71 1.09
CA ASP A 23 -10.79 1.74 0.73
C ASP A 23 -12.24 1.29 0.97
N ARG A 24 -12.61 0.07 0.51
CA ARG A 24 -13.92 -0.54 0.79
C ARG A 24 -14.20 -0.75 2.28
N LYS A 25 -13.15 -0.94 3.09
CA LYS A 25 -13.27 -1.12 4.55
C LYS A 25 -13.28 0.22 5.29
N GLY A 26 -13.06 1.36 4.61
CA GLY A 26 -12.95 2.67 5.24
C GLY A 26 -11.76 2.78 6.20
N VAL A 27 -10.72 1.99 5.98
CA VAL A 27 -9.53 1.97 6.84
C VAL A 27 -8.55 3.00 6.33
N ALA A 28 -8.10 3.91 7.20
CA ALA A 28 -7.01 4.80 6.90
C ALA A 28 -5.71 3.99 6.79
N TYR A 29 -4.94 4.22 5.72
CA TYR A 29 -3.66 3.56 5.50
C TYR A 29 -2.62 4.52 4.95
N THR A 30 -1.35 4.24 5.25
CA THR A 30 -0.19 4.99 4.76
C THR A 30 0.45 4.20 3.62
N GLU A 31 0.47 4.77 2.42
CA GLU A 31 1.09 4.16 1.24
C GLU A 31 2.57 4.56 1.11
N HIS A 32 3.45 3.57 1.03
CA HIS A 32 4.86 3.74 0.71
C HIS A 32 5.19 3.05 -0.62
N ASP A 33 5.57 3.85 -1.62
CA ASP A 33 6.03 3.30 -2.89
C ASP A 33 7.48 2.83 -2.77
N ALA A 34 7.66 1.51 -2.74
CA ALA A 34 8.95 0.84 -2.73
C ALA A 34 9.51 0.62 -4.15
N SER A 35 8.92 1.25 -5.17
CA SER A 35 9.37 1.11 -6.56
C SER A 35 10.55 2.01 -6.89
N PHE A 36 10.64 3.17 -6.24
CA PHE A 36 11.73 4.14 -6.44
C PHE A 36 12.68 4.28 -5.25
N SER A 37 12.39 3.60 -4.14
CA SER A 37 13.21 3.65 -2.93
C SER A 37 13.97 2.33 -2.73
N PRO A 38 15.21 2.20 -3.24
CA PRO A 38 16.05 1.02 -3.01
C PRO A 38 16.38 0.80 -1.53
N GLU A 39 16.13 1.80 -0.68
CA GLU A 39 16.28 1.79 0.77
C GLU A 39 15.23 0.92 1.49
N LEU A 40 14.15 0.53 0.79
CA LEU A 40 13.05 -0.30 1.28
C LEU A 40 13.14 -1.78 0.85
N ARG A 41 14.31 -2.21 0.35
CA ARG A 41 14.57 -3.60 -0.07
C ARG A 41 14.71 -4.55 1.12
#